data_AF-A0A494VR26-F1
#
_entry.id   AF-A0A494VR26-F1
#
_cell.length_a   1.000
_cell.length_b   1.000
_cell.length_c   1.000
_cell.angle_alpha   90.00
_cell.angle_beta   90.00
_cell.angle_gamma   90.00
#
_symmetry.space_group_name_H-M   'P 1'
#
loop_
_entity.id
_entity.type
_entity.pdbx_description
1 polymer ?
#
loop_
_entity_poly.entity_id
_entity_poly.type
_entity_poly.pdbx_seq_one_letter_code
_entity_poly.pdbx_strand_id
1 'polypeptide(L)'
;MELSGPQWVGRYPTSKSISDLTSPFKENLQAFYDALIKAGATVKISATLRPKQRAFLMHTSFDIAKKTIKPQDAPKLEGVDINWVHASADESVKAAQQMVDGYGIVFRPAYPTKHSTGTAIDMNVSWTGVLKIKLADGTEKVISSTPRDNSNHDLHVAANTYNVHKLVTDAPHWSDNGH
;
A
#
# COMPACT_ATOMS: atom_id res chain seq x y z
N MET A 1 19.38 -13.49 -16.63
CA MET A 1 18.16 -12.66 -16.73
C MET A 1 17.04 -13.44 -17.40
N GLU A 2 15.94 -13.60 -16.69
CA GLU A 2 14.71 -14.21 -17.20
C GLU A 2 13.76 -13.13 -17.72
N LEU A 3 13.07 -13.39 -18.84
CA LEU A 3 12.15 -12.43 -19.46
C LEU A 3 11.07 -11.96 -18.48
N SER A 4 10.65 -10.70 -18.61
CA SER A 4 9.50 -10.15 -17.86
C SER A 4 8.20 -10.87 -18.23
N GLY A 5 7.23 -10.87 -17.31
CA GLY A 5 5.93 -11.52 -17.52
C GLY A 5 5.25 -11.97 -16.23
N PRO A 6 4.08 -12.64 -16.32
CA PRO A 6 3.26 -13.06 -15.18
C PRO A 6 4.00 -13.85 -14.10
N GLN A 7 5.01 -14.64 -14.46
CA GLN A 7 5.80 -15.45 -13.55
C GLN A 7 6.61 -14.63 -12.52
N TRP A 8 6.78 -13.33 -12.74
CA TRP A 8 7.41 -12.42 -11.78
C TRP A 8 6.43 -11.87 -10.71
N VAL A 9 5.12 -11.95 -10.95
CA VAL A 9 4.08 -11.34 -10.09
C VAL A 9 4.09 -11.94 -8.68
N GLY A 10 4.38 -13.23 -8.56
CA GLY A 10 4.37 -13.97 -7.29
C GLY A 10 5.68 -13.98 -6.49
N ARG A 11 6.81 -13.53 -7.05
CA ARG A 11 8.14 -13.79 -6.45
C ARG A 11 8.43 -13.03 -5.16
N TYR A 12 7.87 -11.84 -5.04
CA TYR A 12 8.09 -10.96 -3.90
C TYR A 12 6.71 -10.56 -3.37
N PRO A 13 6.07 -11.38 -2.52
CA PRO A 13 4.74 -11.10 -2.01
C PRO A 13 4.74 -9.89 -1.07
N THR A 14 3.68 -9.10 -1.10
CA THR A 14 3.41 -8.06 -0.11
C THR A 14 2.86 -8.69 1.16
N SER A 15 3.35 -8.25 2.32
CA SER A 15 2.80 -8.65 3.61
C SER A 15 1.43 -8.01 3.87
N LYS A 16 0.68 -8.61 4.79
CA LYS A 16 -0.56 -8.07 5.36
C LYS A 16 -0.50 -7.98 6.89
N SER A 17 0.67 -8.22 7.49
CA SER A 17 0.85 -8.19 8.93
C SER A 17 1.34 -6.82 9.40
N ILE A 18 0.76 -6.31 10.48
CA ILE A 18 1.24 -5.10 11.18
C ILE A 18 2.63 -5.36 11.78
N SER A 19 2.92 -6.59 12.21
CA SER A 19 4.21 -6.96 12.82
C SER A 19 5.42 -6.70 11.92
N ASP A 20 5.22 -6.69 10.61
CA ASP A 20 6.28 -6.53 9.60
C ASP A 20 6.57 -5.06 9.30
N LEU A 21 5.84 -4.13 9.92
CA LEU A 21 6.07 -2.70 9.82
C LEU A 21 7.25 -2.27 10.69
N THR A 22 7.76 -1.07 10.40
CA THR A 22 8.92 -0.50 11.06
C THR A 22 8.48 0.39 12.22
N SER A 23 9.19 0.31 13.35
CA SER A 23 8.98 1.21 14.49
C SER A 23 9.40 2.65 14.16
N PRO A 24 8.73 3.69 14.69
CA PRO A 24 7.63 3.63 15.65
C PRO A 24 6.24 3.42 15.00
N PHE A 25 6.14 3.44 13.67
CA PHE A 25 4.84 3.35 12.98
C PHE A 25 4.11 2.05 13.29
N LYS A 26 4.84 0.93 13.41
CA LYS A 26 4.27 -0.36 13.82
C LYS A 26 3.49 -0.28 15.12
N GLU A 27 4.09 0.24 16.19
CA GLU A 27 3.48 0.30 17.52
C GLU A 27 2.28 1.26 17.53
N ASN A 28 2.46 2.41 16.88
CA ASN A 28 1.41 3.42 16.68
C ASN A 28 0.19 2.84 15.96
N LEU A 29 0.43 2.13 14.85
CA LEU A 29 -0.63 1.49 14.07
C LEU A 29 -1.30 0.36 14.83
N GLN A 30 -0.53 -0.46 15.58
CA GLN A 30 -1.10 -1.53 16.39
C GLN A 30 -2.04 -0.97 17.46
N ALA A 31 -1.65 0.11 18.15
CA ALA A 31 -2.48 0.76 19.15
C ALA A 31 -3.77 1.35 18.55
N PHE A 32 -3.69 1.96 17.37
CA PHE A 32 -4.87 2.45 16.65
C PHE A 32 -5.79 1.31 16.19
N TYR A 33 -5.21 0.23 15.64
CA TYR A 33 -5.93 -0.96 15.22
C TYR A 33 -6.70 -1.58 16.40
N ASP A 34 -6.05 -1.74 17.56
CA ASP A 34 -6.68 -2.30 18.75
C ASP A 34 -7.83 -1.42 19.26
N ALA A 35 -7.67 -0.08 19.21
CA ALA A 35 -8.73 0.86 19.55
C ALA A 35 -9.94 0.73 18.62
N LEU A 36 -9.72 0.56 17.31
CA LEU A 36 -10.77 0.33 16.33
C LEU A 36 -11.54 -0.97 16.58
N ILE A 37 -10.82 -2.07 16.77
CA ILE A 37 -11.43 -3.38 17.03
C ILE A 37 -12.24 -3.35 18.33
N LYS A 38 -11.69 -2.74 19.39
CA LYS A 38 -12.39 -2.57 20.68
C LYS A 38 -13.65 -1.71 20.56
N ALA A 39 -13.65 -0.72 19.68
CA ALA A 39 -14.80 0.14 19.39
C ALA A 39 -15.87 -0.55 18.51
N GLY A 40 -15.61 -1.78 18.04
CA GLY A 40 -16.53 -2.54 17.18
C GLY A 40 -16.42 -2.21 15.69
N ALA A 41 -15.36 -1.53 15.26
CA ALA A 41 -15.09 -1.34 13.84
C ALA A 41 -14.54 -2.64 13.21
N THR A 42 -14.78 -2.79 11.90
CA THR A 42 -14.14 -3.82 11.07
C THR A 42 -12.95 -3.20 10.36
N VAL A 43 -11.81 -3.89 10.39
CA VAL A 43 -10.60 -3.50 9.66
C VAL A 43 -10.19 -4.62 8.71
N LYS A 44 -9.95 -4.29 7.44
CA LYS A 44 -9.43 -5.22 6.41
C LYS A 44 -8.12 -4.71 5.87
N ILE A 45 -7.03 -5.45 6.09
CA ILE A 45 -5.68 -5.09 5.65
C ILE A 45 -5.41 -5.75 4.29
N SER A 46 -5.05 -4.94 3.29
CA SER A 46 -4.69 -5.42 1.94
C SER A 46 -3.19 -5.41 1.70
N ALA A 47 -2.43 -4.50 2.33
CA ALA A 47 -0.98 -4.44 2.21
C ALA A 47 -0.32 -3.75 3.40
N THR A 48 0.80 -4.28 3.88
CA THR A 48 1.73 -3.61 4.80
C THR A 48 3.10 -3.49 4.14
N LEU A 49 4.09 -4.26 4.58
CA LEU A 49 5.44 -4.26 4.01
C LEU A 49 5.41 -4.78 2.57
N ARG A 50 5.92 -3.97 1.64
CA ARG A 50 6.13 -4.33 0.25
C ARG A 50 7.64 -4.48 0.02
N PRO A 51 8.17 -5.68 -0.30
CA PRO A 51 9.58 -5.81 -0.62
C PRO A 51 9.99 -4.83 -1.73
N LYS A 52 11.19 -4.24 -1.62
CA LYS A 52 11.70 -3.27 -2.60
C LYS A 52 11.66 -3.83 -4.02
N GLN A 53 11.96 -5.12 -4.17
CA GLN A 53 11.90 -5.85 -5.44
C GLN A 53 10.49 -5.84 -6.02
N ARG A 54 9.45 -6.08 -5.22
CA ARG A 54 8.06 -6.00 -5.68
C ARG A 54 7.72 -4.57 -6.13
N ALA A 55 8.04 -3.57 -5.31
CA ALA A 55 7.75 -2.18 -5.64
C ALA A 55 8.44 -1.74 -6.95
N PHE A 56 9.69 -2.16 -7.15
CA PHE A 56 10.44 -1.96 -8.39
C PHE A 56 9.74 -2.62 -9.58
N LEU A 57 9.41 -3.92 -9.49
CA LEU A 57 8.75 -4.64 -10.58
C LEU A 57 7.40 -4.01 -10.96
N MET A 58 6.59 -3.65 -9.96
CA MET A 58 5.30 -2.98 -10.17
C MET A 58 5.49 -1.64 -10.91
N HIS A 59 6.39 -0.79 -10.42
CA HIS A 59 6.66 0.52 -11.01
C HIS A 59 7.21 0.44 -12.43
N THR A 60 8.28 -0.33 -12.62
CA THR A 60 8.95 -0.48 -13.92
C THR A 60 8.05 -1.15 -14.94
N SER A 61 7.26 -2.16 -14.55
CA SER A 61 6.26 -2.76 -15.46
C SER A 61 5.21 -1.75 -15.91
N PHE A 62 4.76 -0.87 -15.01
CA PHE A 62 3.79 0.17 -15.36
C PHE A 62 4.38 1.17 -16.34
N ASP A 63 5.60 1.64 -16.09
CA ASP A 63 6.26 2.61 -16.96
C ASP A 63 6.52 2.05 -18.37
N ILE A 64 6.93 0.79 -18.48
CA ILE A 64 7.10 0.12 -19.77
C ILE A 64 5.73 -0.07 -20.46
N ALA A 65 4.73 -0.56 -19.72
CA ALA A 65 3.39 -0.80 -20.28
C ALA A 65 2.73 0.49 -20.79
N LYS A 66 2.97 1.62 -20.10
CA LYS A 66 2.51 2.96 -20.51
C LYS A 66 3.47 3.67 -21.46
N LYS A 67 4.55 3.01 -21.88
CA LYS A 67 5.57 3.54 -22.79
C LYS A 67 6.19 4.85 -22.31
N THR A 68 6.22 5.10 -21.00
CA THR A 68 6.90 6.26 -20.39
C THR A 68 8.42 6.03 -20.33
N ILE A 69 8.86 4.77 -20.33
CA ILE A 69 10.25 4.37 -20.54
C ILE A 69 10.31 3.27 -21.61
N LYS A 70 11.46 3.14 -22.29
CA LYS A 70 11.72 2.00 -23.18
C LYS A 70 12.20 0.80 -22.37
N PRO A 71 11.93 -0.44 -22.82
CA PRO A 71 12.41 -1.65 -22.13
C PRO A 71 13.93 -1.71 -21.93
N GLN A 72 14.70 -1.18 -22.89
CA GLN A 72 16.18 -1.14 -22.84
C GLN A 72 16.71 -0.12 -21.81
N ASP A 73 15.91 0.91 -21.52
CA ASP A 73 16.25 1.99 -20.59
C ASP A 73 15.75 1.68 -19.16
N ALA A 74 15.12 0.52 -18.96
CA ALA A 74 14.60 0.11 -17.66
C ALA A 74 15.75 0.01 -16.64
N PRO A 75 15.61 0.64 -15.46
CA PRO A 75 16.64 0.56 -14.43
C PRO A 75 16.85 -0.88 -13.98
N LYS A 76 18.05 -1.20 -13.51
CA LYS A 76 18.35 -2.48 -12.86
C LYS A 76 18.21 -2.37 -11.36
N LEU A 77 17.78 -3.45 -10.72
CA LEU A 77 17.78 -3.58 -9.26
C LEU A 77 18.55 -4.84 -8.88
N GLU A 78 19.52 -4.70 -7.98
CA GLU A 78 20.28 -5.82 -7.43
C GLU A 78 19.34 -6.86 -6.79
N GLY A 79 19.61 -8.14 -7.06
CA GLY A 79 18.76 -9.26 -6.61
C GLY A 79 17.48 -9.46 -7.42
N VAL A 80 17.28 -8.73 -8.54
CA VAL A 80 16.16 -8.92 -9.48
C VAL A 80 16.72 -9.17 -10.89
N ASP A 81 16.94 -10.44 -11.24
CA ASP A 81 17.50 -10.88 -12.53
C ASP A 81 16.46 -10.90 -13.67
N ILE A 82 15.74 -9.79 -13.87
CA ILE A 82 14.69 -9.64 -14.89
C ILE A 82 15.26 -9.06 -16.20
N ASN A 83 14.85 -9.61 -17.33
CA ASN A 83 15.07 -9.05 -18.66
C ASN A 83 13.76 -8.43 -19.19
N TRP A 84 13.74 -7.11 -19.35
CA TRP A 84 12.60 -6.40 -19.90
C TRP A 84 12.53 -6.43 -21.43
N VAL A 85 13.62 -6.80 -22.12
CA VAL A 85 13.74 -6.74 -23.58
C VAL A 85 13.40 -8.10 -24.18
N HIS A 86 12.25 -8.15 -24.85
CA HIS A 86 11.77 -9.30 -25.64
C HIS A 86 12.22 -9.16 -27.12
N ALA A 87 11.79 -10.07 -28.00
CA ALA A 87 12.21 -10.05 -29.40
C ALA A 87 11.71 -8.81 -30.16
N SER A 88 10.64 -8.17 -29.67
CA SER A 88 10.19 -6.86 -30.13
C SER A 88 9.81 -5.92 -28.98
N ALA A 89 9.74 -4.62 -29.29
CA ALA A 89 9.24 -3.61 -28.36
C ALA A 89 7.78 -3.88 -27.95
N ASP A 90 6.94 -4.35 -28.89
CA ASP A 90 5.53 -4.64 -28.61
C ASP A 90 5.37 -5.85 -27.68
N GLU A 91 6.19 -6.90 -27.85
CA GLU A 91 6.21 -8.03 -26.91
C GLU A 91 6.66 -7.60 -25.51
N SER A 92 7.63 -6.69 -25.42
CA SER A 92 8.12 -6.16 -24.14
C SER A 92 7.03 -5.38 -23.41
N VAL A 93 6.30 -4.52 -24.13
CA VAL A 93 5.15 -3.76 -23.60
C VAL A 93 4.02 -4.71 -23.19
N LYS A 94 3.73 -5.73 -24.00
CA LYS A 94 2.71 -6.74 -23.69
C LYS A 94 3.03 -7.51 -22.41
N ALA A 95 4.27 -7.99 -22.27
CA ALA A 95 4.70 -8.71 -21.07
C ALA A 95 4.64 -7.82 -19.81
N ALA A 96 5.04 -6.55 -19.93
CA ALA A 96 4.92 -5.58 -18.85
C ALA A 96 3.45 -5.30 -18.49
N GLN A 97 2.55 -5.18 -19.47
CA GLN A 97 1.11 -5.00 -19.22
C GLN A 97 0.51 -6.23 -18.52
N GLN A 98 0.93 -7.44 -18.86
CA GLN A 98 0.49 -8.64 -18.15
C GLN A 98 0.93 -8.64 -16.67
N MET A 99 2.09 -8.08 -16.35
CA MET A 99 2.50 -7.87 -14.96
C MET A 99 1.65 -6.81 -14.27
N VAL A 100 1.36 -5.68 -14.95
CA VAL A 100 0.44 -4.63 -14.45
C VAL A 100 -0.92 -5.22 -14.08
N ASP A 101 -1.47 -6.05 -14.97
CA ASP A 101 -2.75 -6.74 -14.77
C ASP A 101 -2.67 -7.75 -13.62
N GLY A 102 -1.60 -8.56 -13.58
CA GLY A 102 -1.37 -9.54 -12.51
C GLY A 102 -1.18 -8.91 -11.14
N TYR A 103 -0.65 -7.68 -11.07
CA TYR A 103 -0.55 -6.90 -9.84
C TYR A 103 -1.83 -6.12 -9.50
N GLY A 104 -2.80 -6.03 -10.42
CA GLY A 104 -4.02 -5.23 -10.25
C GLY A 104 -3.75 -3.72 -10.21
N ILE A 105 -2.73 -3.24 -10.94
CA ILE A 105 -2.30 -1.83 -10.90
C ILE A 105 -3.22 -0.97 -11.77
N VAL A 106 -3.91 -0.02 -11.15
CA VAL A 106 -4.77 0.96 -11.85
C VAL A 106 -4.04 2.29 -12.06
N PHE A 107 -3.34 2.77 -11.02
CA PHE A 107 -2.56 4.02 -11.04
C PHE A 107 -1.07 3.72 -10.93
N ARG A 108 -0.23 4.65 -11.42
CA ARG A 108 1.23 4.49 -11.40
C ARG A 108 1.72 4.23 -9.97
N PRO A 109 2.33 3.06 -9.67
CA PRO A 109 2.85 2.78 -8.34
C PRO A 109 4.00 3.73 -7.99
N ALA A 110 4.01 4.25 -6.77
CA ALA A 110 5.14 5.03 -6.29
C ALA A 110 6.40 4.14 -6.16
N TYR A 111 7.55 4.68 -6.56
CA TYR A 111 8.86 4.09 -6.30
C TYR A 111 9.90 5.22 -6.22
N PRO A 112 10.65 5.36 -5.10
CA PRO A 112 10.51 4.61 -3.85
C PRO A 112 9.12 4.80 -3.19
N THR A 113 8.74 3.90 -2.29
CA THR A 113 7.42 3.89 -1.61
C THR A 113 7.57 3.58 -0.12
N LYS A 114 6.68 4.17 0.70
CA LYS A 114 6.64 3.93 2.16
C LYS A 114 6.27 2.50 2.54
N HIS A 115 5.56 1.77 1.68
CA HIS A 115 5.38 0.34 1.91
C HIS A 115 6.71 -0.41 1.93
N SER A 116 7.73 0.05 1.21
CA SER A 116 9.06 -0.55 1.23
C SER A 116 9.89 -0.17 2.45
N THR A 117 9.56 0.93 3.12
CA THR A 117 10.17 1.31 4.41
C THR A 117 9.40 0.78 5.61
N GLY A 118 8.26 0.11 5.39
CA GLY A 118 7.40 -0.40 6.46
C GLY A 118 6.69 0.71 7.24
N THR A 119 6.46 1.87 6.62
CA THR A 119 5.82 3.04 7.26
C THR A 119 4.50 3.43 6.59
N ALA A 120 3.87 2.50 5.87
CA ALA A 120 2.54 2.64 5.29
C ALA A 120 1.75 1.33 5.35
N ILE A 121 0.42 1.46 5.31
CA ILE A 121 -0.55 0.37 5.27
C ILE A 121 -1.70 0.74 4.34
N ASP A 122 -2.12 -0.22 3.52
CA ASP A 122 -3.40 -0.19 2.83
C ASP A 122 -4.40 -0.99 3.67
N MET A 123 -5.38 -0.30 4.25
CA MET A 123 -6.45 -0.94 5.01
C MET A 123 -7.77 -0.21 4.86
N ASN A 124 -8.87 -0.94 4.89
CA ASN A 124 -10.23 -0.41 4.95
C ASN A 124 -10.80 -0.57 6.35
N VAL A 125 -11.25 0.55 6.92
CA VAL A 125 -12.00 0.64 8.17
C VAL A 125 -13.46 0.89 7.82
N SER A 126 -14.38 0.22 8.51
CA SER A 126 -15.82 0.46 8.40
C SER A 126 -16.53 0.12 9.71
N TRP A 127 -17.63 0.80 10.01
CA TRP A 127 -18.45 0.51 11.19
C TRP A 127 -19.93 0.86 10.97
N THR A 128 -20.77 0.46 11.91
CA THR A 128 -22.21 0.79 11.93
C THR A 128 -22.55 1.60 13.18
N GLY A 129 -23.58 2.45 13.10
CA GLY A 129 -24.01 3.25 14.24
C GLY A 129 -22.99 4.31 14.66
N VAL A 130 -22.92 4.57 15.96
CA VAL A 130 -21.96 5.50 16.56
C VAL A 130 -20.70 4.73 16.97
N LEU A 131 -19.53 5.18 16.54
CA LEU A 131 -18.26 4.61 16.97
C LEU A 131 -17.76 5.37 18.20
N LYS A 132 -17.51 4.65 19.30
CA LYS A 132 -16.89 5.21 20.51
C LYS A 132 -15.46 4.67 20.59
N ILE A 133 -14.50 5.48 20.16
CA ILE A 133 -13.10 5.07 20.04
C ILE A 133 -12.26 5.76 21.11
N LYS A 134 -11.35 5.00 21.73
CA LYS A 134 -10.33 5.61 22.59
C LYS A 134 -9.29 6.33 21.73
N LEU A 135 -8.81 7.46 22.22
CA LEU A 135 -7.68 8.19 21.66
C LEU A 135 -6.38 7.74 22.34
N ALA A 136 -5.24 8.13 21.77
CA ALA A 136 -3.93 7.73 22.28
C ALA A 136 -3.64 8.20 23.72
N ASP A 137 -4.25 9.31 24.15
CA ASP A 137 -4.15 9.83 25.52
C ASP A 137 -5.11 9.12 26.52
N GLY A 138 -5.90 8.16 26.04
CA GLY A 138 -6.86 7.39 26.83
C GLY A 138 -8.26 7.99 26.94
N THR A 139 -8.48 9.21 26.42
CA THR A 139 -9.81 9.83 26.33
C THR A 139 -10.68 9.13 25.27
N GLU A 140 -11.99 9.38 25.26
CA GLU A 140 -12.92 8.79 24.29
C GLU A 140 -13.43 9.85 23.31
N LYS A 141 -13.42 9.53 22.00
CA LYS A 141 -14.08 10.30 20.95
C LYS A 141 -15.32 9.55 20.47
N VAL A 142 -16.44 10.26 20.43
CA VAL A 142 -17.70 9.76 19.89
C VAL A 142 -17.84 10.23 18.44
N ILE A 143 -17.90 9.27 17.51
CA ILE A 143 -18.04 9.54 16.07
C ILE A 143 -19.43 9.10 15.63
N SER A 144 -20.33 10.08 15.50
CA SER A 144 -21.67 9.91 14.95
C SER A 144 -21.79 10.35 13.49
N SER A 145 -20.74 10.97 12.94
CA SER A 145 -20.69 11.51 11.59
C SER A 145 -20.65 10.41 10.50
N THR A 146 -20.99 10.81 9.28
CA THR A 146 -20.91 9.99 8.06
C THR A 146 -19.87 10.58 7.11
N PRO A 147 -19.31 9.80 6.17
CA PRO A 147 -19.52 8.35 5.96
C PRO A 147 -18.91 7.51 7.09
N ARG A 148 -19.22 6.21 7.17
CA ARG A 148 -18.74 5.32 8.25
C ARG A 148 -17.64 4.38 7.76
N ASP A 149 -16.65 4.98 7.12
CA ASP A 149 -15.53 4.30 6.49
C ASP A 149 -14.26 5.18 6.51
N ASN A 150 -13.24 4.74 5.77
CA ASN A 150 -11.95 5.42 5.58
C ASN A 150 -12.02 6.89 5.16
N SER A 151 -13.14 7.39 4.66
CA SER A 151 -13.28 8.79 4.24
C SER A 151 -13.83 9.70 5.34
N ASN A 152 -14.18 9.15 6.51
CA ASN A 152 -14.66 9.93 7.64
C ASN A 152 -13.57 10.82 8.26
N HIS A 153 -13.82 12.12 8.31
CA HIS A 153 -12.87 13.09 8.86
C HIS A 153 -12.63 12.94 10.37
N ASP A 154 -13.65 12.60 11.17
CA ASP A 154 -13.49 12.37 12.60
C ASP A 154 -12.63 11.13 12.90
N LEU A 155 -12.71 10.09 12.05
CA LEU A 155 -11.83 8.94 12.13
C LEU A 155 -10.38 9.36 11.86
N HIS A 156 -10.13 10.23 10.89
CA HIS A 156 -8.77 10.74 10.61
C HIS A 156 -8.23 11.52 11.80
N VAL A 157 -9.06 12.36 12.42
CA VAL A 157 -8.69 13.09 13.65
C VAL A 157 -8.34 12.12 14.77
N ALA A 158 -9.11 11.04 14.96
CA ALA A 158 -8.80 10.01 15.96
C ALA A 158 -7.48 9.29 15.65
N ALA A 159 -7.28 8.86 14.40
CA ALA A 159 -6.07 8.18 13.95
C ALA A 159 -4.81 9.04 14.14
N ASN A 160 -4.91 10.36 13.87
CA ASN A 160 -3.81 11.30 14.04
C ASN A 160 -3.31 11.34 15.49
N THR A 161 -4.16 11.08 16.50
CA THR A 161 -3.71 11.01 17.90
C THR A 161 -2.71 9.88 18.14
N TYR A 162 -2.75 8.83 17.32
CA TYR A 162 -1.82 7.71 17.33
C TYR A 162 -0.61 7.93 16.40
N ASN A 163 -0.47 9.08 15.74
CA ASN A 163 0.48 9.31 14.64
C ASN A 163 0.25 8.35 13.44
N VAL A 164 -1.02 8.06 13.15
CA VAL A 164 -1.44 7.32 11.95
C VAL A 164 -2.27 8.26 11.10
N HIS A 165 -1.81 8.53 9.89
CA HIS A 165 -2.33 9.61 9.06
C HIS A 165 -2.92 9.07 7.76
N LYS A 166 -4.10 9.58 7.39
CA LYS A 166 -4.79 9.21 6.15
C LYS A 166 -4.22 9.99 4.96
N LEU A 167 -3.91 9.30 3.86
CA LEU A 167 -3.81 9.96 2.55
C LEU A 167 -5.21 10.08 1.95
N VAL A 168 -5.77 11.28 1.89
CA VAL A 168 -7.19 11.48 1.50
C VAL A 168 -7.46 11.09 0.05
N THR A 169 -6.50 11.29 -0.85
CA THR A 169 -6.65 11.01 -2.30
C THR A 169 -6.53 9.52 -2.65
N ASP A 170 -6.10 8.68 -1.70
CA ASP A 170 -5.96 7.24 -1.90
C ASP A 170 -6.69 6.51 -0.75
N ALA A 171 -7.95 6.12 -1.00
CA ALA A 171 -8.87 5.65 0.02
C ALA A 171 -8.32 4.56 0.97
N PRO A 172 -7.60 3.51 0.52
CA PRO A 172 -7.01 2.53 1.44
C PRO A 172 -5.76 2.99 2.18
N HIS A 173 -5.01 3.99 1.69
CA HIS A 173 -3.64 4.28 2.17
C HIS A 173 -3.60 5.09 3.47
N TRP A 174 -2.82 4.61 4.43
CA TRP A 174 -2.46 5.28 5.68
C TRP A 174 -0.95 5.18 5.90
N SER A 175 -0.35 6.17 6.54
CA SER A 175 1.09 6.16 6.82
C SER A 175 1.44 6.94 8.08
N ASP A 176 2.73 6.95 8.41
CA ASP A 176 3.33 7.72 9.50
C ASP A 176 3.25 9.25 9.29
N ASN A 177 2.90 9.74 8.10
CA ASN A 177 2.82 11.18 7.83
C ASN A 177 1.75 11.60 6.80
N GLY A 178 0.93 10.69 6.30
CA GLY A 178 -0.19 10.99 5.42
C GLY A 178 0.16 11.09 3.93
N HIS A 179 1.37 10.65 3.56
CA HIS A 179 1.85 10.53 2.18
C HIS A 179 2.17 9.08 1.81
#